data_AF-A0A3S1D238-F1
#
_entry.id   AF-A0A3S1D238-F1
#
_cell.length_a   1.000
_cell.length_b   1.000
_cell.length_c   1.000
_cell.angle_alpha   90.00
_cell.angle_beta   90.00
_cell.angle_gamma   90.00
#
_symmetry.space_group_name_H-M   'P 1'
#
loop_
_entity.id
_entity.type
_entity.pdbx_description
1 polymer ?
#
loop_
_entity_poly.entity_id
_entity_poly.type
_entity_poly.pdbx_seq_one_letter_code
_entity_poly.pdbx_strand_id
1 'polypeptide(L)'
;MSKQKSSAILGAAFLMATSAIGPGFLTQTTVFTWQLSAAFGFVVLISILLDIGAQLNIWRVLAITERRAQDLANDLLPGLGYLLAALVVLGGLAFNIGNIGGCGLGIQVMTGMDTLYGALLSCFIALFIFWIKEIGYMLDQFTRWLGILMVLLTIYIAVSSHPPLGEALRQTVWPSVIDTKAIVTLVGGTVGGYISFAGAHRLLDAGISGTTQLRSVNRSAVSGILITGIMRTVLFLATLGVVAKGVALDSSNPPASVFRMVAGVAGYRFFGVVMWSAAITSVVGAAYTSVSFLKTFHPLIVVYERWIISFFIIFSTVIFIFAGNPVQLLITAGALNGLILPVALTVILIATVKKKMMGAYRYPLWMQIAGWCVVLVMGWLCIVTLAGWLKQ
;
A
#
# COMPACT_ATOMS: atom_id res chain seq x y z
N MET A 1 -22.22 16.62 -12.28
CA MET A 1 -21.19 16.62 -11.21
C MET A 1 -20.39 17.91 -11.31
N SER A 2 -20.18 18.64 -10.20
CA SER A 2 -19.31 19.84 -10.24
C SER A 2 -17.84 19.44 -10.49
N LYS A 3 -17.08 20.30 -11.16
CA LYS A 3 -15.67 20.08 -11.53
C LYS A 3 -14.80 19.73 -10.30
N GLN A 4 -15.11 20.35 -9.15
CA GLN A 4 -14.45 20.12 -7.86
C GLN A 4 -14.70 18.71 -7.30
N LYS A 5 -15.92 18.18 -7.41
CA LYS A 5 -16.24 16.80 -6.98
C LYS A 5 -15.55 15.75 -7.86
N SER A 6 -15.48 15.98 -9.17
CA SER A 6 -14.77 15.08 -10.09
C SER A 6 -13.26 15.05 -9.79
N SER A 7 -12.67 16.20 -9.44
CA SER A 7 -11.27 16.30 -9.05
C SER A 7 -10.95 15.56 -7.75
N ALA A 8 -11.84 15.62 -6.76
CA ALA A 8 -11.64 14.96 -5.48
C ALA A 8 -11.75 13.42 -5.57
N ILE A 9 -12.68 12.89 -6.39
CA ILE A 9 -12.82 11.45 -6.64
C ILE A 9 -11.58 10.90 -7.35
N LEU A 10 -11.13 11.57 -8.42
CA LEU A 10 -9.93 11.17 -9.13
C LEU A 10 -8.69 11.32 -8.23
N GLY A 11 -8.65 12.37 -7.42
CA GLY A 11 -7.60 12.60 -6.43
C GLY A 11 -7.53 11.50 -5.37
N ALA A 12 -8.66 11.00 -4.88
CA ALA A 12 -8.68 9.89 -3.90
C ALA A 12 -8.24 8.56 -4.51
N ALA A 13 -8.71 8.24 -5.72
CA ALA A 13 -8.27 7.04 -6.45
C ALA A 13 -6.76 7.10 -6.76
N PHE A 14 -6.28 8.26 -7.19
CA PHE A 14 -4.86 8.48 -7.48
C PHE A 14 -4.03 8.43 -6.20
N LEU A 15 -4.45 9.10 -5.12
CA LEU A 15 -3.78 9.04 -3.82
C LEU A 15 -3.65 7.60 -3.34
N MET A 16 -4.73 6.83 -3.34
CA MET A 16 -4.69 5.42 -2.98
C MET A 16 -3.70 4.65 -3.86
N ALA A 17 -3.79 4.81 -5.18
CA ALA A 17 -2.89 4.12 -6.12
C ALA A 17 -1.42 4.49 -5.87
N THR A 18 -1.10 5.77 -5.65
CA THR A 18 0.26 6.23 -5.36
C THR A 18 0.75 5.79 -3.98
N SER A 19 -0.13 5.70 -2.98
CA SER A 19 0.22 5.17 -1.66
C SER A 19 0.52 3.67 -1.72
N ALA A 20 -0.18 2.94 -2.60
CA ALA A 20 0.06 1.53 -2.82
C ALA A 20 1.31 1.28 -3.69
N ILE A 21 1.55 2.08 -4.75
CA ILE A 21 2.73 1.97 -5.63
C ILE A 21 3.94 2.66 -4.99
N GLY A 22 4.35 2.14 -3.82
CA GLY A 22 5.54 2.56 -3.09
C GLY A 22 6.74 1.62 -3.24
N PRO A 23 7.79 1.82 -2.45
CA PRO A 23 8.97 0.94 -2.44
C PRO A 23 8.63 -0.52 -2.12
N GLY A 24 7.65 -0.73 -1.24
CA GLY A 24 7.17 -2.07 -0.88
C GLY A 24 6.59 -2.79 -2.07
N PHE A 25 5.74 -2.11 -2.84
CA PHE A 25 5.13 -2.62 -4.05
C PHE A 25 6.18 -3.04 -5.10
N LEU A 26 7.18 -2.19 -5.34
CA LEU A 26 8.27 -2.49 -6.27
C LEU A 26 9.08 -3.70 -5.82
N THR A 27 9.47 -3.70 -4.54
CA THR A 27 10.34 -4.72 -3.95
C THR A 27 9.64 -6.06 -3.86
N GLN A 28 8.42 -6.10 -3.32
CA GLN A 28 7.62 -7.33 -3.18
C GLN A 28 7.35 -7.94 -4.54
N THR A 29 6.91 -7.14 -5.52
CA THR A 29 6.64 -7.63 -6.88
C THR A 29 7.89 -8.25 -7.49
N THR A 30 9.04 -7.57 -7.36
CA THR A 30 10.30 -8.07 -7.93
C THR A 30 10.79 -9.34 -7.22
N VAL A 31 10.83 -9.34 -5.89
CA VAL A 31 11.35 -10.46 -5.09
C VAL A 31 10.48 -11.70 -5.25
N PHE A 32 9.15 -11.58 -5.17
CA PHE A 32 8.29 -12.74 -5.33
C PHE A 32 8.22 -13.22 -6.78
N THR A 33 8.36 -12.34 -7.77
CA THR A 33 8.54 -12.79 -9.17
C THR A 33 9.85 -13.54 -9.32
N TRP A 34 10.93 -13.12 -8.67
CA TRP A 34 12.20 -13.82 -8.71
C TRP A 34 12.11 -15.21 -8.05
N GLN A 35 11.38 -15.33 -6.95
CA GLN A 35 11.21 -16.59 -6.21
C GLN A 35 10.24 -17.56 -6.90
N LEU A 36 9.10 -17.07 -7.40
CA LEU A 36 8.01 -17.90 -7.89
C LEU A 36 7.95 -17.94 -9.43
N SER A 37 8.77 -17.13 -10.11
CA SER A 37 8.76 -16.99 -11.57
C SER A 37 7.33 -16.73 -12.08
N ALA A 38 6.87 -17.45 -13.11
CA ALA A 38 5.55 -17.23 -13.70
C ALA A 38 4.39 -17.55 -12.74
N ALA A 39 4.57 -18.42 -11.73
CA ALA A 39 3.55 -18.73 -10.73
C ALA A 39 3.12 -17.51 -9.89
N PHE A 40 3.99 -16.49 -9.82
CA PHE A 40 3.63 -15.22 -9.17
C PHE A 40 2.42 -14.52 -9.82
N GLY A 41 2.15 -14.78 -11.10
CA GLY A 41 0.97 -14.24 -11.78
C GLY A 41 -0.34 -14.56 -11.05
N PHE A 42 -0.46 -15.75 -10.47
CA PHE A 42 -1.64 -16.14 -9.67
C PHE A 42 -1.76 -15.28 -8.40
N VAL A 43 -0.63 -15.00 -7.74
CA VAL A 43 -0.57 -14.14 -6.56
C VAL A 43 -1.05 -12.73 -6.90
N VAL A 44 -0.65 -12.18 -8.06
CA VAL A 44 -1.13 -10.88 -8.55
C VAL A 44 -2.64 -10.92 -8.78
N LEU A 45 -3.15 -11.93 -9.49
CA LEU A 45 -4.58 -12.06 -9.79
C LEU A 45 -5.42 -12.15 -8.51
N ILE A 46 -5.08 -13.08 -7.61
CA ILE A 46 -5.86 -13.26 -6.39
C ILE A 46 -5.77 -12.03 -5.48
N SER A 47 -4.63 -11.33 -5.44
CA SER A 47 -4.51 -10.09 -4.68
C SER A 47 -5.48 -9.03 -5.20
N ILE A 48 -5.61 -8.84 -6.52
CA ILE A 48 -6.54 -7.86 -7.10
C ILE A 48 -7.99 -8.19 -6.71
N LEU A 49 -8.37 -9.47 -6.73
CA LEU A 49 -9.72 -9.90 -6.37
C LEU A 49 -10.02 -9.65 -4.89
N LEU A 50 -9.08 -10.01 -4.00
CA LEU A 50 -9.21 -9.79 -2.57
C LEU A 50 -9.24 -8.29 -2.24
N ASP A 51 -8.39 -7.50 -2.91
CA ASP A 51 -8.31 -6.05 -2.74
C ASP A 51 -9.63 -5.38 -3.10
N ILE A 52 -10.24 -5.73 -4.24
CA ILE A 52 -11.55 -5.22 -4.67
C ILE A 52 -12.61 -5.53 -3.61
N GLY A 53 -12.66 -6.76 -3.12
CA GLY A 53 -13.62 -7.18 -2.10
C GLY A 53 -13.45 -6.41 -0.78
N ALA A 54 -12.21 -6.25 -0.30
CA ALA A 54 -11.89 -5.52 0.91
C ALA A 54 -12.24 -4.03 0.79
N GLN A 55 -11.69 -3.36 -0.21
CA GLN A 55 -11.78 -1.90 -0.31
C GLN A 55 -13.17 -1.41 -0.66
N LEU A 56 -13.91 -2.12 -1.52
CA LEU A 56 -15.30 -1.77 -1.78
C LEU A 56 -16.12 -1.80 -0.50
N ASN A 57 -15.92 -2.81 0.35
CA ASN A 57 -16.63 -2.90 1.61
C ASN A 57 -16.20 -1.80 2.58
N ILE A 58 -14.90 -1.61 2.78
CA ILE A 58 -14.36 -0.60 3.71
C ILE A 58 -14.85 0.79 3.33
N TRP A 59 -14.64 1.21 2.09
CA TRP A 59 -14.94 2.57 1.66
C TRP A 59 -16.44 2.84 1.66
N ARG A 60 -17.24 1.88 1.22
CA ARG A 60 -18.69 2.04 1.14
C ARG A 60 -19.31 2.14 2.53
N VAL A 61 -18.88 1.32 3.49
CA VAL A 61 -19.40 1.38 4.86
C VAL A 61 -19.04 2.71 5.52
N LEU A 62 -17.78 3.15 5.44
CA LEU A 62 -17.35 4.44 6.00
C LEU A 62 -18.06 5.62 5.35
N ALA A 63 -18.30 5.57 4.04
CA ALA A 63 -19.07 6.60 3.35
C ALA A 63 -20.54 6.64 3.80
N ILE A 64 -21.18 5.48 4.04
CA ILE A 64 -22.59 5.42 4.48
C ILE A 64 -22.73 5.91 5.93
N THR A 65 -21.82 5.50 6.80
CA THR A 65 -21.89 5.85 8.23
C THR A 65 -21.37 7.25 8.51
N GLU A 66 -20.65 7.84 7.55
CA GLU A 66 -20.01 9.16 7.67
C GLU A 66 -19.04 9.25 8.85
N ARG A 67 -18.47 8.11 9.22
CA ARG A 67 -17.55 7.97 10.36
C ARG A 67 -16.21 7.46 9.90
N ARG A 68 -15.16 7.90 10.58
CA ARG A 68 -13.84 7.27 10.43
C ARG A 68 -13.87 5.87 11.04
N ALA A 69 -12.91 5.05 10.64
CA ALA A 69 -12.92 3.62 10.94
C ALA A 69 -12.82 3.34 12.44
N GLN A 70 -11.96 4.06 13.15
CA GLN A 70 -11.81 3.93 14.61
C GLN A 70 -13.05 4.41 15.37
N ASP A 71 -13.72 5.46 14.90
CA ASP A 71 -14.94 5.97 15.53
C ASP A 71 -16.09 4.98 15.33
N LEU A 72 -16.26 4.49 14.10
CA LEU A 72 -17.23 3.46 13.76
C LEU A 72 -17.02 2.19 14.60
N ALA A 73 -15.77 1.77 14.77
CA ALA A 73 -15.42 0.62 15.59
C ALA A 73 -15.79 0.83 17.06
N ASN A 74 -15.52 2.01 17.63
CA ASN A 74 -15.91 2.34 19.01
C ASN A 74 -17.43 2.43 19.21
N ASP A 75 -18.18 2.89 18.21
CA ASP A 75 -19.65 2.87 18.27
C ASP A 75 -20.22 1.44 18.24
N LEU A 76 -19.52 0.51 17.58
CA LEU A 76 -19.91 -0.88 17.52
C LEU A 76 -19.72 -1.58 18.87
N LEU A 77 -18.56 -1.36 19.50
CA LEU A 77 -18.22 -1.85 20.82
C LEU A 77 -17.19 -0.90 21.46
N PRO A 78 -17.48 -0.30 22.63
CA PRO A 78 -16.51 0.57 23.32
C PRO A 78 -15.19 -0.16 23.56
N GLY A 79 -14.07 0.44 23.14
CA GLY A 79 -12.74 -0.19 23.20
C GLY A 79 -12.24 -0.71 21.85
N LEU A 80 -13.15 -1.12 20.96
CA LEU A 80 -12.78 -1.73 19.67
C LEU A 80 -12.11 -0.72 18.71
N GLY A 81 -12.49 0.56 18.79
CA GLY A 81 -11.83 1.64 18.06
C GLY A 81 -10.37 1.84 18.50
N TYR A 82 -10.07 1.67 19.78
CA TYR A 82 -8.70 1.73 20.30
C TYR A 82 -7.87 0.55 19.80
N LEU A 83 -8.44 -0.66 19.80
CA LEU A 83 -7.79 -1.85 19.22
C LEU A 83 -7.49 -1.65 17.73
N LEU A 84 -8.48 -1.20 16.96
CA LEU A 84 -8.31 -0.97 15.52
C LEU A 84 -7.24 0.11 15.25
N ALA A 85 -7.28 1.22 15.99
CA ALA A 85 -6.27 2.26 15.87
C ALA A 85 -4.87 1.75 16.24
N ALA A 86 -4.71 0.96 17.29
CA ALA A 86 -3.43 0.36 17.65
C ALA A 86 -2.89 -0.54 16.52
N LEU A 87 -3.72 -1.43 15.96
CA LEU A 87 -3.33 -2.28 14.84
C LEU A 87 -2.92 -1.47 13.62
N VAL A 88 -3.71 -0.46 13.24
CA VAL A 88 -3.43 0.40 12.08
C VAL A 88 -2.15 1.22 12.29
N VAL A 89 -1.91 1.74 13.49
CA VAL A 89 -0.70 2.50 13.83
C VAL A 89 0.54 1.61 13.81
N LEU A 90 0.45 0.37 14.33
CA LEU A 90 1.54 -0.61 14.25
C LEU A 90 1.85 -0.98 12.80
N GLY A 91 0.81 -1.24 11.99
CA GLY A 91 0.96 -1.52 10.56
C GLY A 91 1.55 -0.35 9.78
N GLY A 92 1.09 0.87 10.09
CA GLY A 92 1.62 2.11 9.54
C GLY A 92 3.08 2.36 9.93
N LEU A 93 3.46 2.04 11.17
CA LEU A 93 4.85 2.14 11.64
C LEU A 93 5.75 1.18 10.87
N ALA A 94 5.34 -0.09 10.73
CA ALA A 94 6.08 -1.08 9.95
C ALA A 94 6.27 -0.63 8.49
N PHE A 95 5.22 -0.09 7.86
CA PHE A 95 5.32 0.51 6.53
C PHE A 95 6.29 1.68 6.47
N ASN A 96 6.25 2.56 7.48
CA ASN A 96 7.08 3.75 7.49
C ASN A 96 8.56 3.41 7.64
N ILE A 97 8.89 2.43 8.48
CA ILE A 97 10.26 1.89 8.60
C ILE A 97 10.72 1.37 7.23
N GLY A 98 9.89 0.58 6.55
CA GLY A 98 10.18 0.09 5.21
C GLY A 98 10.36 1.23 4.19
N ASN A 99 9.49 2.23 4.20
CA ASN A 99 9.56 3.38 3.30
C ASN A 99 10.83 4.20 3.51
N ILE A 100 11.27 4.42 4.75
CA ILE A 100 12.56 5.06 5.04
C ILE A 100 13.72 4.26 4.44
N GLY A 101 13.68 2.93 4.58
CA GLY A 101 14.62 2.04 3.89
C GLY A 101 14.55 2.16 2.36
N GLY A 102 13.34 2.31 1.81
CA GLY A 102 13.12 2.59 0.39
C GLY A 102 13.73 3.91 -0.08
N CYS A 103 13.69 4.96 0.76
CA CYS A 103 14.40 6.21 0.49
C CYS A 103 15.92 5.98 0.46
N GLY A 104 16.45 5.22 1.42
CA GLY A 104 17.86 4.82 1.47
C GLY A 104 18.31 4.09 0.19
N LEU A 105 17.52 3.10 -0.25
CA LEU A 105 17.76 2.38 -1.51
C LEU A 105 17.71 3.31 -2.72
N GLY A 106 16.75 4.24 -2.78
CA GLY A 106 16.66 5.21 -3.86
C GLY A 106 17.89 6.11 -3.96
N ILE A 107 18.37 6.66 -2.82
CA ILE A 107 19.59 7.48 -2.78
C ILE A 107 20.82 6.65 -3.15
N GLN A 108 20.96 5.43 -2.63
CA GLN A 108 22.05 4.53 -2.99
C GLN A 108 22.10 4.31 -4.51
N VAL A 109 20.95 4.08 -5.13
CA VAL A 109 20.86 3.94 -6.58
C VAL A 109 21.20 5.24 -7.31
N MET A 110 20.89 6.42 -6.76
CA MET A 110 21.18 7.72 -7.39
C MET A 110 22.65 8.13 -7.26
N THR A 111 23.27 7.92 -6.10
CA THR A 111 24.57 8.53 -5.74
C THR A 111 25.65 7.51 -5.39
N GLY A 112 25.28 6.26 -5.06
CA GLY A 112 26.19 5.25 -4.51
C GLY A 112 26.42 5.38 -3.00
N MET A 113 25.74 6.32 -2.32
CA MET A 113 25.81 6.47 -0.87
C MET A 113 25.22 5.25 -0.15
N ASP A 114 25.77 4.91 1.03
CA ASP A 114 25.22 3.85 1.86
C ASP A 114 23.74 4.10 2.22
N THR A 115 22.97 3.02 2.27
CA THR A 115 21.51 3.07 2.49
C THR A 115 21.12 3.71 3.82
N LEU A 116 21.92 3.56 4.87
CA LEU A 116 21.68 4.14 6.18
C LEU A 116 21.80 5.66 6.12
N TYR A 117 22.88 6.18 5.52
CA TYR A 117 23.05 7.63 5.36
C TYR A 117 21.99 8.23 4.42
N GLY A 118 21.61 7.51 3.36
CA GLY A 118 20.51 7.91 2.50
C GLY A 118 19.18 7.99 3.25
N ALA A 119 18.88 7.04 4.13
CA ALA A 119 17.69 7.05 4.97
C ALA A 119 17.69 8.23 5.97
N LEU A 120 18.82 8.50 6.62
CA LEU A 120 18.98 9.65 7.52
C LEU A 120 18.74 10.99 6.80
N LEU A 121 19.37 11.17 5.63
CA LEU A 121 19.16 12.35 4.80
C LEU A 121 17.68 12.49 4.41
N SER A 122 17.05 11.39 4.05
CA SER A 122 15.64 11.38 3.65
C SER A 122 14.69 11.67 4.81
N CYS A 123 15.01 11.25 6.04
CA CYS A 123 14.27 11.63 7.23
C CYS A 123 14.30 13.15 7.44
N PHE A 124 15.48 13.77 7.33
CA PHE A 124 15.61 15.23 7.43
C PHE A 124 14.79 15.94 6.34
N ILE A 125 14.89 15.49 5.09
CA ILE A 125 14.13 16.07 3.98
C ILE A 125 12.62 15.86 4.19
N ALA A 126 12.18 14.68 4.65
CA ALA A 126 10.77 14.39 4.91
C ALA A 126 10.18 15.32 5.98
N LEU A 127 10.93 15.57 7.07
CA LEU A 127 10.53 16.54 8.09
C LEU A 127 10.47 17.96 7.50
N PHE A 128 11.48 18.37 6.74
CA PHE A 128 11.48 19.68 6.10
C PHE A 128 10.26 19.89 5.19
N ILE A 129 9.95 18.91 4.35
CA ILE A 129 8.76 18.90 3.48
C ILE A 129 7.48 18.98 4.31
N PHE A 130 7.36 18.18 5.36
CA PHE A 130 6.16 18.10 6.17
C PHE A 130 5.83 19.44 6.85
N TRP A 131 6.86 20.16 7.30
CA TRP A 131 6.67 21.44 7.98
C TRP A 131 6.38 22.61 7.03
N ILE A 132 6.78 22.51 5.75
CA ILE A 132 6.57 23.56 4.75
C ILE A 132 5.44 23.14 3.80
N LYS A 133 4.24 23.69 4.03
CA LYS A 133 3.01 23.33 3.28
C LYS A 133 3.15 23.46 1.77
N GLU A 134 3.85 24.49 1.32
CA GLU A 134 4.06 24.80 -0.10
C GLU A 134 4.90 23.72 -0.80
N ILE A 135 5.89 23.15 -0.09
CA ILE A 135 6.76 22.10 -0.62
C ILE A 135 6.00 20.78 -0.76
N GLY A 136 5.09 20.47 0.17
CA GLY A 136 4.23 19.28 0.08
C GLY A 136 3.40 19.26 -1.22
N TYR A 137 2.76 20.39 -1.56
CA TYR A 137 2.00 20.50 -2.82
C TYR A 137 2.89 20.36 -4.06
N MET A 138 4.08 20.97 -4.04
CA MET A 138 5.05 20.85 -5.14
C MET A 138 5.51 19.39 -5.32
N LEU A 139 5.79 18.69 -4.23
CA LEU A 139 6.22 17.29 -4.27
C LEU A 139 5.12 16.34 -4.74
N ASP A 140 3.87 16.57 -4.34
CA ASP A 140 2.73 15.79 -4.85
C ASP A 140 2.62 15.93 -6.37
N GLN A 141 2.81 17.14 -6.90
CA GLN A 141 2.78 17.39 -8.34
C GLN A 141 4.02 16.81 -9.07
N PHE A 142 5.20 16.91 -8.46
CA PHE A 142 6.43 16.33 -9.00
C PHE A 142 6.37 14.79 -9.03
N THR A 143 5.94 14.18 -7.93
CA THR A 143 5.79 12.73 -7.79
C THR A 143 4.73 12.19 -8.75
N ARG A 144 3.68 12.96 -9.05
CA ARG A 144 2.71 12.59 -10.09
C ARG A 144 3.38 12.40 -11.45
N TRP A 145 4.21 13.34 -11.88
CA TRP A 145 4.93 13.25 -13.15
C TRP A 145 5.97 12.12 -13.15
N LEU A 146 6.72 11.97 -12.06
CA LEU A 146 7.64 10.84 -11.91
C LEU A 146 6.93 9.49 -11.90
N GLY A 147 5.73 9.42 -11.31
CA GLY A 147 4.89 8.23 -11.34
C GLY A 147 4.44 7.87 -12.75
N ILE A 148 4.02 8.85 -13.55
CA ILE A 148 3.70 8.62 -14.98
C ILE A 148 4.94 8.12 -15.72
N LEU A 149 6.08 8.76 -15.53
CA LEU A 149 7.32 8.38 -16.21
C LEU A 149 7.82 6.99 -15.76
N MET A 150 7.64 6.65 -14.49
CA MET A 150 7.87 5.31 -13.96
C MET A 150 6.99 4.27 -14.64
N VAL A 151 5.70 4.55 -14.84
CA VAL A 151 4.79 3.66 -15.56
C VAL A 151 5.33 3.42 -16.97
N LEU A 152 5.67 4.48 -17.70
CA LEU A 152 6.20 4.39 -19.06
C LEU A 152 7.49 3.58 -19.13
N LEU A 153 8.43 3.84 -18.21
CA LEU A 153 9.69 3.10 -18.15
C LEU A 153 9.46 1.62 -17.82
N THR A 154 8.53 1.33 -16.90
CA THR A 154 8.21 -0.04 -16.52
C THR A 154 7.57 -0.80 -17.68
N ILE A 155 6.68 -0.15 -18.45
CA ILE A 155 6.10 -0.72 -19.67
C ILE A 155 7.21 -0.98 -20.70
N TYR A 156 8.10 -0.01 -20.91
CA TYR A 156 9.24 -0.18 -21.80
C TYR A 156 10.09 -1.40 -21.40
N ILE A 157 10.39 -1.55 -20.11
CA ILE A 157 11.15 -2.70 -19.59
C ILE A 157 10.38 -4.01 -19.79
N ALA A 158 9.07 -4.04 -19.51
CA ALA A 158 8.23 -5.21 -19.70
C ALA A 158 8.16 -5.67 -21.16
N VAL A 159 8.12 -4.74 -22.11
CA VAL A 159 8.14 -5.07 -23.54
C VAL A 159 9.53 -5.52 -23.97
N SER A 160 10.57 -4.79 -23.56
CA SER A 160 11.96 -5.02 -23.98
C SER A 160 12.58 -6.27 -23.34
N SER A 161 12.07 -6.72 -22.20
CA SER A 161 12.55 -7.92 -21.55
C SER A 161 12.06 -9.21 -22.23
N HIS A 162 11.08 -9.14 -23.14
CA HIS A 162 10.46 -10.28 -23.82
C HIS A 162 10.03 -11.40 -22.85
N PRO A 163 9.11 -11.10 -21.90
CA PRO A 163 8.65 -12.09 -20.94
C PRO A 163 7.89 -13.23 -21.62
N PRO A 164 7.94 -14.45 -21.06
CA PRO A 164 7.20 -15.60 -21.57
C PRO A 164 5.69 -15.45 -21.26
N LEU A 165 4.99 -14.64 -22.07
CA LEU A 165 3.58 -14.26 -21.84
C LEU A 165 2.64 -15.48 -21.77
N GLY A 166 2.85 -16.50 -22.60
CA GLY A 166 2.02 -17.71 -22.59
C GLY A 166 2.11 -18.46 -21.27
N GLU A 167 3.32 -18.63 -20.74
CA GLU A 167 3.54 -19.28 -19.44
C GLU A 167 3.03 -18.41 -18.30
N ALA A 168 3.24 -17.09 -18.36
CA ALA A 168 2.71 -16.14 -17.38
C ALA A 168 1.17 -16.23 -17.30
N LEU A 169 0.46 -16.26 -18.44
CA LEU A 169 -1.00 -16.38 -18.47
C LEU A 169 -1.47 -17.73 -17.94
N ARG A 170 -0.83 -18.84 -18.35
CA ARG A 170 -1.16 -20.19 -17.88
C ARG A 170 -1.02 -20.28 -16.36
N GLN A 171 0.12 -19.86 -15.82
CA GLN A 171 0.44 -19.91 -14.40
C GLN A 171 -0.39 -18.92 -13.57
N THR A 172 -0.90 -17.85 -14.18
CA THR A 172 -1.82 -16.91 -13.53
C THR A 172 -3.17 -17.56 -13.20
N VAL A 173 -3.65 -18.48 -14.06
CA VAL A 173 -4.94 -19.16 -13.86
C VAL A 173 -4.76 -20.53 -13.19
N TRP A 174 -3.67 -21.22 -13.50
CA TRP A 174 -3.35 -22.56 -13.00
C TRP A 174 -1.89 -22.63 -12.50
N PRO A 175 -1.62 -22.08 -11.30
CA PRO A 175 -0.26 -21.99 -10.78
C PRO A 175 0.31 -23.35 -10.42
N SER A 176 1.60 -23.57 -10.69
CA SER A 176 2.34 -24.73 -10.18
C SER A 176 2.65 -24.63 -8.69
N VAL A 177 2.73 -23.41 -8.14
CA VAL A 177 3.03 -23.14 -6.72
C VAL A 177 2.10 -22.05 -6.22
N ILE A 178 1.48 -22.27 -5.06
CA ILE A 178 0.71 -21.27 -4.34
C ILE A 178 1.50 -20.89 -3.09
N ASP A 179 2.03 -19.66 -3.07
CA ASP A 179 2.76 -19.13 -1.92
C ASP A 179 1.85 -18.24 -1.07
N THR A 180 1.48 -18.73 0.12
CA THR A 180 0.56 -18.02 1.01
C THR A 180 1.17 -16.73 1.56
N LYS A 181 2.48 -16.71 1.80
CA LYS A 181 3.19 -15.52 2.29
C LYS A 181 3.16 -14.43 1.23
N ALA A 182 3.42 -14.75 -0.03
CA ALA A 182 3.35 -13.81 -1.14
C ALA A 182 1.94 -13.20 -1.27
N ILE A 183 0.89 -14.01 -1.16
CA ILE A 183 -0.50 -13.51 -1.21
C ILE A 183 -0.77 -12.54 -0.06
N VAL A 184 -0.46 -12.93 1.19
CA VAL A 184 -0.67 -12.09 2.38
C VAL A 184 0.13 -10.79 2.27
N THR A 185 1.38 -10.87 1.82
CA THR A 185 2.24 -9.71 1.66
C THR A 185 1.74 -8.75 0.57
N LEU A 186 1.29 -9.26 -0.58
CA LEU A 186 0.79 -8.41 -1.67
C LEU A 186 -0.51 -7.71 -1.33
N VAL A 187 -1.46 -8.43 -0.71
CA VAL A 187 -2.73 -7.88 -0.25
C VAL A 187 -2.47 -6.86 0.85
N GLY A 188 -1.67 -7.20 1.86
CA GLY A 188 -1.28 -6.28 2.92
C GLY A 188 -0.53 -5.05 2.41
N GLY A 189 0.28 -5.24 1.36
CA GLY A 189 0.98 -4.21 0.60
C GLY A 189 0.07 -3.17 -0.08
N THR A 190 -1.19 -3.52 -0.33
CA THR A 190 -2.10 -2.77 -1.22
C THR A 190 -3.35 -2.27 -0.51
N VAL A 191 -3.90 -3.07 0.39
CA VAL A 191 -5.13 -2.78 1.13
C VAL A 191 -5.00 -3.15 2.61
N GLY A 192 -3.79 -3.32 3.13
CA GLY A 192 -3.55 -3.59 4.55
C GLY A 192 -3.34 -2.34 5.39
N GLY A 193 -3.56 -2.48 6.70
CA GLY A 193 -3.37 -1.43 7.70
C GLY A 193 -3.98 -0.08 7.31
N TYR A 194 -3.16 0.98 7.29
CA TYR A 194 -3.62 2.34 7.01
C TYR A 194 -4.10 2.54 5.57
N ILE A 195 -3.58 1.76 4.60
CA ILE A 195 -3.88 1.94 3.17
C ILE A 195 -5.35 1.64 2.87
N SER A 196 -5.93 0.66 3.58
CA SER A 196 -7.37 0.35 3.53
C SER A 196 -8.25 1.57 3.79
N PHE A 197 -7.79 2.48 4.65
CA PHE A 197 -8.60 3.57 5.18
C PHE A 197 -8.24 4.95 4.63
N ALA A 198 -7.00 5.14 4.19
CA ALA A 198 -6.48 6.44 3.79
C ALA A 198 -7.35 7.14 2.73
N GLY A 199 -7.72 6.43 1.67
CA GLY A 199 -8.56 7.01 0.60
C GLY A 199 -10.00 7.27 1.04
N ALA A 200 -10.60 6.37 1.84
CA ALA A 200 -11.93 6.58 2.39
C ALA A 200 -11.97 7.79 3.35
N HIS A 201 -11.01 7.91 4.26
CA HIS A 201 -10.91 9.05 5.18
C HIS A 201 -10.68 10.36 4.43
N ARG A 202 -9.87 10.34 3.36
CA ARG A 202 -9.68 11.51 2.51
C ARG A 202 -10.97 11.95 1.81
N LEU A 203 -11.79 11.00 1.35
CA LEU A 203 -13.11 11.31 0.78
C LEU A 203 -14.04 11.93 1.83
N LEU A 204 -14.04 11.40 3.05
CA LEU A 204 -14.79 11.98 4.17
C LEU A 204 -14.33 13.41 4.48
N ASP A 205 -13.02 13.65 4.56
CA ASP A 205 -12.42 14.97 4.80
C ASP A 205 -12.78 15.98 3.67
N ALA A 206 -13.01 15.49 2.45
CA ALA A 206 -13.47 16.29 1.31
C ALA A 206 -14.99 16.48 1.24
N GLY A 207 -15.75 16.00 2.24
CA GLY A 207 -17.22 16.06 2.26
C GLY A 207 -17.89 15.14 1.23
N ILE A 208 -17.19 14.08 0.79
CA ILE A 208 -17.73 13.04 -0.10
C ILE A 208 -18.13 11.85 0.76
N SER A 209 -19.34 11.93 1.31
CA SER A 209 -19.97 10.92 2.15
C SER A 209 -21.45 10.71 1.75
N GLY A 210 -22.12 9.79 2.42
CA GLY A 210 -23.55 9.55 2.28
C GLY A 210 -23.92 8.60 1.14
N THR A 211 -25.17 8.12 1.19
CA THR A 211 -25.70 7.12 0.26
C THR A 211 -25.81 7.62 -1.19
N THR A 212 -25.94 8.92 -1.39
CA THR A 212 -26.03 9.56 -2.72
C THR A 212 -24.70 9.53 -3.47
N GLN A 213 -23.57 9.44 -2.76
CA GLN A 213 -22.23 9.48 -3.33
C GLN A 213 -21.62 8.09 -3.55
N LEU A 214 -22.33 7.01 -3.22
CA LEU A 214 -21.77 5.64 -3.24
C LEU A 214 -21.24 5.23 -4.62
N ARG A 215 -21.88 5.66 -5.71
CA ARG A 215 -21.38 5.36 -7.07
C ARG A 215 -19.99 5.95 -7.29
N SER A 216 -19.76 7.17 -6.80
CA SER A 216 -18.48 7.86 -6.88
C SER A 216 -17.42 7.18 -5.99
N VAL A 217 -17.80 6.83 -4.76
CA VAL A 217 -16.93 6.12 -3.80
C VAL A 217 -16.48 4.77 -4.36
N ASN A 218 -17.43 3.96 -4.86
CA ASN A 218 -17.13 2.65 -5.44
C ASN A 218 -16.22 2.77 -6.66
N ARG A 219 -16.50 3.72 -7.56
CA ARG A 219 -15.67 3.96 -8.73
C ARG A 219 -14.25 4.35 -8.31
N SER A 220 -14.12 5.22 -7.30
CA SER A 220 -12.82 5.63 -6.78
C SER A 220 -12.02 4.45 -6.22
N ALA A 221 -12.65 3.61 -5.38
CA ALA A 221 -12.01 2.45 -4.79
C ALA A 221 -11.57 1.44 -5.86
N VAL A 222 -12.47 1.05 -6.76
CA VAL A 222 -12.17 0.07 -7.81
C VAL A 222 -11.13 0.61 -8.79
N SER A 223 -11.24 1.86 -9.23
CA SER A 223 -10.24 2.46 -10.13
C SER A 223 -8.86 2.51 -9.50
N GLY A 224 -8.74 2.85 -8.21
CA GLY A 224 -7.46 2.80 -7.49
C GLY A 224 -6.83 1.41 -7.54
N ILE A 225 -7.60 0.38 -7.22
CA ILE A 225 -7.11 -1.02 -7.19
C ILE A 225 -6.75 -1.50 -8.59
N LEU A 226 -7.56 -1.20 -9.61
CA LEU A 226 -7.28 -1.61 -10.98
C LEU A 226 -6.02 -0.94 -11.52
N ILE A 227 -5.80 0.35 -11.24
CA ILE A 227 -4.56 1.06 -11.61
C ILE A 227 -3.36 0.37 -10.94
N THR A 228 -3.46 0.08 -9.65
CA THR A 228 -2.41 -0.64 -8.91
C THR A 228 -2.18 -2.06 -9.45
N GLY A 229 -3.24 -2.79 -9.80
CA GLY A 229 -3.18 -4.14 -10.35
C GLY A 229 -2.56 -4.18 -11.75
N ILE A 230 -2.90 -3.23 -12.61
CA ILE A 230 -2.26 -3.06 -13.93
C ILE A 230 -0.77 -2.83 -13.72
N MET A 231 -0.39 -1.86 -12.87
CA MET A 231 1.01 -1.57 -12.60
C MET A 231 1.77 -2.77 -12.05
N ARG A 232 1.12 -3.57 -11.20
CA ARG A 232 1.73 -4.77 -10.63
C ARG A 232 1.95 -5.83 -11.69
N THR A 233 0.99 -5.98 -12.61
CA THR A 233 1.10 -6.88 -13.75
C THR A 233 2.25 -6.47 -14.67
N VAL A 234 2.39 -5.18 -14.98
CA VAL A 234 3.50 -4.68 -15.81
C VAL A 234 4.85 -4.92 -15.13
N LEU A 235 4.99 -4.63 -13.83
CA LEU A 235 6.22 -4.90 -13.08
C LEU A 235 6.55 -6.39 -12.96
N PHE A 236 5.52 -7.23 -12.76
CA PHE A 236 5.66 -8.68 -12.78
C PHE A 236 6.23 -9.15 -14.11
N LEU A 237 5.64 -8.71 -15.23
CA LEU A 237 6.11 -9.08 -16.57
C LEU A 237 7.53 -8.53 -16.84
N ALA A 238 7.82 -7.29 -16.44
CA ALA A 238 9.16 -6.72 -16.49
C ALA A 238 10.19 -7.59 -15.79
N THR A 239 9.91 -7.98 -14.54
CA THR A 239 10.81 -8.82 -13.75
C THR A 239 10.90 -10.23 -14.31
N LEU A 240 9.78 -10.83 -14.71
CA LEU A 240 9.73 -12.19 -15.25
C LEU A 240 10.56 -12.32 -16.52
N GLY A 241 10.53 -11.34 -17.42
CA GLY A 241 11.34 -11.37 -18.64
C GLY A 241 12.85 -11.29 -18.37
N VAL A 242 13.26 -10.69 -17.25
CA VAL A 242 14.66 -10.69 -16.81
C VAL A 242 15.02 -12.02 -16.14
N VAL A 243 14.20 -12.49 -15.20
CA VAL A 243 14.44 -13.72 -14.43
C VAL A 243 14.39 -14.97 -15.33
N ALA A 244 13.49 -15.00 -16.32
CA ALA A 244 13.37 -16.10 -17.27
C ALA A 244 14.61 -16.28 -18.17
N LYS A 245 15.47 -15.26 -18.28
CA LYS A 245 16.77 -15.36 -18.97
C LYS A 245 17.88 -15.93 -18.08
N GLY A 246 17.54 -16.40 -16.87
CA GLY A 246 18.48 -17.00 -15.92
C GLY A 246 19.34 -15.99 -15.17
N VAL A 247 18.99 -14.69 -15.20
CA VAL A 247 19.80 -13.66 -14.56
C VAL A 247 19.46 -13.53 -13.08
N ALA A 248 20.47 -13.63 -12.23
CA ALA A 248 20.33 -13.39 -10.79
C ALA A 248 20.19 -11.90 -10.48
N LEU A 249 19.24 -11.56 -9.61
CA LEU A 249 19.07 -10.18 -9.13
C LEU A 249 20.03 -9.90 -7.97
N ASP A 250 20.47 -8.65 -7.83
CA ASP A 250 21.16 -8.21 -6.63
C ASP A 250 20.17 -8.20 -5.45
N SER A 251 20.45 -9.00 -4.42
CA SER A 251 19.59 -9.12 -3.24
C SER A 251 19.53 -7.84 -2.40
N SER A 252 20.50 -6.94 -2.52
CA SER A 252 20.52 -5.65 -1.82
C SER A 252 19.49 -4.67 -2.39
N ASN A 253 19.26 -4.71 -3.70
CA ASN A 253 18.22 -3.93 -4.38
C ASN A 253 17.69 -4.65 -5.64
N PRO A 254 16.81 -5.67 -5.46
CA PRO A 254 16.32 -6.46 -6.58
C PRO A 254 15.59 -5.64 -7.66
N PRO A 255 14.70 -4.69 -7.31
CA PRO A 255 14.04 -3.84 -8.31
C PRO A 255 15.04 -3.08 -9.18
N ALA A 256 16.05 -2.44 -8.57
CA ALA A 256 17.03 -1.66 -9.34
C ALA A 256 17.81 -2.54 -10.34
N SER A 257 18.04 -3.81 -10.01
CA SER A 257 18.68 -4.78 -10.90
C SER A 257 17.91 -4.96 -12.20
N VAL A 258 16.58 -5.12 -12.12
CA VAL A 258 15.70 -5.29 -13.30
C VAL A 258 15.83 -4.10 -14.24
N PHE A 259 15.79 -2.88 -13.70
CA PHE A 259 15.89 -1.65 -14.48
C PHE A 259 17.30 -1.48 -15.07
N ARG A 260 18.35 -1.82 -14.32
CA ARG A 260 19.74 -1.75 -14.78
C ARG A 260 20.01 -2.68 -15.96
N MET A 261 19.46 -3.90 -15.92
CA MET A 261 19.73 -4.90 -16.94
C MET A 261 19.09 -4.56 -18.29
N VAL A 262 17.89 -3.98 -18.28
CA VAL A 262 17.15 -3.70 -19.52
C VAL A 262 17.41 -2.30 -20.06
N ALA A 263 17.58 -1.31 -19.18
CA ALA A 263 17.74 0.10 -19.54
C ALA A 263 19.12 0.69 -19.16
N GLY A 264 20.08 -0.16 -18.80
CA GLY A 264 21.45 0.23 -18.50
C GLY A 264 21.57 1.13 -17.26
N VAL A 265 22.69 1.86 -17.17
CA VAL A 265 22.97 2.77 -16.05
C VAL A 265 21.97 3.93 -15.99
N ALA A 266 21.49 4.40 -17.15
CA ALA A 266 20.49 5.46 -17.20
C ALA A 266 19.17 5.02 -16.55
N GLY A 267 18.65 3.84 -16.92
CA GLY A 267 17.46 3.26 -16.30
C GLY A 267 17.63 2.97 -14.81
N TYR A 268 18.82 2.49 -14.41
CA TYR A 268 19.18 2.30 -13.00
C TYR A 268 19.09 3.61 -12.21
N ARG A 269 19.80 4.67 -12.64
CA ARG A 269 19.79 5.96 -11.91
C ARG A 269 18.39 6.59 -11.89
N PHE A 270 17.66 6.50 -12.99
CA PHE A 270 16.29 6.99 -13.07
C PHE A 270 15.35 6.25 -12.11
N PHE A 271 15.46 4.92 -12.02
CA PHE A 271 14.74 4.12 -11.04
C PHE A 271 15.00 4.62 -9.61
N GLY A 272 16.25 4.97 -9.28
CA GLY A 272 16.59 5.54 -7.97
C GLY A 272 15.81 6.82 -7.63
N VAL A 273 15.71 7.75 -8.59
CA VAL A 273 14.95 9.01 -8.43
C VAL A 273 13.47 8.73 -8.15
N VAL A 274 12.88 7.82 -8.93
CA VAL A 274 11.48 7.43 -8.79
C VAL A 274 11.23 6.72 -7.47
N MET A 275 12.09 5.74 -7.13
CA MET A 275 11.98 4.97 -5.90
C MET A 275 12.05 5.89 -4.68
N TRP A 276 13.00 6.84 -4.68
CA TRP A 276 13.13 7.84 -3.62
C TRP A 276 11.91 8.76 -3.53
N SER A 277 11.42 9.28 -4.67
CA SER A 277 10.24 10.16 -4.71
C SER A 277 8.97 9.46 -4.20
N ALA A 278 8.76 8.21 -4.58
CA ALA A 278 7.65 7.40 -4.09
C ALA A 278 7.81 7.06 -2.60
N ALA A 279 9.03 6.78 -2.16
CA ALA A 279 9.33 6.48 -0.77
C ALA A 279 9.04 7.68 0.14
N ILE A 280 9.57 8.86 -0.17
CA ILE A 280 9.49 10.03 0.70
C ILE A 280 8.06 10.57 0.84
N THR A 281 7.26 10.52 -0.23
CA THR A 281 5.84 10.86 -0.17
C THR A 281 5.06 9.85 0.67
N SER A 282 5.39 8.56 0.56
CA SER A 282 4.81 7.51 1.39
C SER A 282 5.22 7.62 2.87
N VAL A 283 6.42 8.12 3.18
CA VAL A 283 6.85 8.39 4.57
C VAL A 283 5.92 9.39 5.26
N VAL A 284 5.67 10.52 4.59
CA VAL A 284 4.79 11.57 5.13
C VAL A 284 3.34 11.08 5.19
N GLY A 285 2.88 10.39 4.14
CA GLY A 285 1.52 9.85 4.06
C GLY A 285 1.22 8.82 5.15
N ALA A 286 2.08 7.82 5.34
CA ALA A 286 1.91 6.79 6.35
C ALA A 286 1.91 7.36 7.77
N ALA A 287 2.82 8.31 8.06
CA ALA A 287 2.86 8.97 9.36
C ALA A 287 1.60 9.80 9.63
N TYR A 288 1.17 10.63 8.66
CA TYR A 288 -0.05 11.42 8.77
C TYR A 288 -1.30 10.55 9.01
N THR A 289 -1.51 9.52 8.19
CA THR A 289 -2.69 8.67 8.32
C THR A 289 -2.66 7.90 9.64
N SER A 290 -1.51 7.36 10.05
CA SER A 290 -1.38 6.65 11.33
C SER A 290 -1.75 7.54 12.52
N VAL A 291 -1.22 8.77 12.58
CA VAL A 291 -1.55 9.72 13.66
C VAL A 291 -3.02 10.13 13.60
N SER A 292 -3.63 10.17 12.43
CA SER A 292 -5.05 10.49 12.29
C SER A 292 -5.98 9.48 12.99
N PHE A 293 -5.57 8.21 13.14
CA PHE A 293 -6.29 7.20 13.91
C PHE A 293 -6.20 7.40 15.42
N LEU A 294 -5.17 8.12 15.89
CA LEU A 294 -4.96 8.41 17.31
C LEU A 294 -5.76 9.63 17.79
N LYS A 295 -6.33 10.43 16.88
CA LYS A 295 -7.04 11.68 17.23
C LYS A 295 -8.22 11.46 18.19
N THR A 296 -8.88 10.31 18.11
CA THR A 296 -10.01 9.95 18.98
C THR A 296 -9.57 9.65 20.43
N PHE A 297 -8.26 9.44 20.68
CA PHE A 297 -7.80 8.99 22.00
C PHE A 297 -7.67 10.15 23.00
N HIS A 298 -7.23 11.32 22.55
CA HIS A 298 -7.06 12.48 23.43
C HIS A 298 -7.04 13.80 22.64
N PRO A 299 -7.71 14.88 23.10
CA PRO A 299 -7.72 16.18 22.43
C PRO A 299 -6.32 16.76 22.17
N LEU A 300 -5.35 16.49 23.05
CA LEU A 300 -3.96 16.93 22.88
C LEU A 300 -3.29 16.38 21.61
N ILE A 301 -3.74 15.22 21.10
CA ILE A 301 -3.20 14.66 19.86
C ILE A 301 -3.56 15.54 18.66
N VAL A 302 -4.74 16.17 18.69
CA VAL A 302 -5.15 17.13 17.68
C VAL A 302 -4.33 18.42 17.79
N VAL A 303 -4.09 18.90 19.02
CA VAL A 303 -3.31 20.12 19.27
C VAL A 303 -1.85 19.96 18.83
N TYR A 304 -1.23 18.83 19.15
CA TYR A 304 0.19 18.54 18.86
C TYR A 304 0.39 17.65 17.64
N GLU A 305 -0.60 17.56 16.73
CA GLU A 305 -0.61 16.63 15.60
C GLU A 305 0.69 16.64 14.79
N ARG A 306 1.20 17.83 14.44
CA ARG A 306 2.44 17.96 13.65
C ARG A 306 3.68 17.43 14.37
N TRP A 307 3.75 17.63 15.69
CA TRP A 307 4.85 17.13 16.51
C TRP A 307 4.80 15.61 16.62
N ILE A 308 3.61 15.04 16.78
CA ILE A 308 3.42 13.58 16.85
C ILE A 308 3.76 12.92 15.51
N ILE A 309 3.37 13.52 14.38
CA ILE A 309 3.76 13.03 13.04
C ILE A 309 5.28 13.09 12.87
N SER A 310 5.92 14.19 13.28
CA SER A 310 7.38 14.33 13.21
C SER A 310 8.08 13.27 14.07
N PHE A 311 7.58 13.04 15.29
CA PHE A 311 8.05 11.98 16.17
C PHE A 311 7.89 10.60 15.52
N PHE A 312 6.77 10.32 14.86
CA PHE A 312 6.53 9.06 14.17
C PHE A 312 7.57 8.81 13.06
N ILE A 313 7.89 9.83 12.25
CA ILE A 313 8.91 9.75 11.20
C ILE A 313 10.30 9.48 11.81
N ILE A 314 10.69 10.25 12.83
CA ILE A 314 11.96 10.09 13.53
C ILE A 314 12.06 8.69 14.14
N PHE A 315 11.03 8.26 14.86
CA PHE A 315 10.97 6.96 15.52
C PHE A 315 11.09 5.81 14.52
N SER A 316 10.37 5.87 13.40
CA SER A 316 10.50 4.87 12.33
C SER A 316 11.90 4.84 11.71
N THR A 317 12.57 5.99 11.60
CA THR A 317 13.93 6.10 11.09
C THR A 317 14.93 5.47 12.07
N VAL A 318 14.78 5.74 13.36
CA VAL A 318 15.61 5.12 14.41
C VAL A 318 15.48 3.60 14.38
N ILE A 319 14.25 3.07 14.28
CA ILE A 319 14.05 1.62 14.17
C ILE A 319 14.70 1.07 12.90
N PHE A 320 14.57 1.77 11.76
CA PHE A 320 15.23 1.35 10.52
C PHE A 320 16.75 1.25 10.67
N ILE A 321 17.39 2.22 11.33
CA ILE A 321 18.85 2.22 11.56
C ILE A 321 19.30 0.98 12.32
N PHE A 322 18.53 0.54 13.32
CA PHE A 322 18.85 -0.67 14.08
C PHE A 322 18.52 -1.97 13.32
N ALA A 323 17.47 -1.97 12.49
CA ALA A 323 17.03 -3.16 11.76
C ALA A 323 17.83 -3.41 10.46
N GLY A 324 18.31 -2.37 9.80
CA GLY A 324 19.29 -2.41 8.71
C GLY A 324 18.79 -2.86 7.34
N ASN A 325 18.11 -4.01 7.22
CA ASN A 325 17.81 -4.65 5.93
C ASN A 325 16.55 -4.05 5.26
N PRO A 326 16.68 -3.15 4.25
CA PRO A 326 15.52 -2.42 3.72
C PRO A 326 14.56 -3.34 2.95
N VAL A 327 15.10 -4.29 2.18
CA VAL A 327 14.32 -5.22 1.36
C VAL A 327 13.46 -6.12 2.25
N GLN A 328 14.05 -6.68 3.30
CA GLN A 328 13.32 -7.51 4.26
C GLN A 328 12.26 -6.71 5.00
N LEU A 329 12.57 -5.48 5.42
CA LEU A 329 11.61 -4.60 6.09
C LEU A 329 10.41 -4.26 5.19
N LEU A 330 10.65 -3.99 3.90
CA LEU A 330 9.60 -3.72 2.91
C LEU A 330 8.68 -4.93 2.68
N ILE A 331 9.22 -6.15 2.69
CA ILE A 331 8.43 -7.39 2.56
C ILE A 331 7.65 -7.66 3.86
N THR A 332 8.32 -7.59 5.01
CA THR A 332 7.71 -7.85 6.32
C THR A 332 6.61 -6.83 6.64
N ALA A 333 6.80 -5.56 6.28
CA ALA A 333 5.76 -4.54 6.43
C ALA A 333 4.48 -4.91 5.67
N GLY A 334 4.60 -5.35 4.41
CA GLY A 334 3.44 -5.83 3.65
C GLY A 334 2.77 -7.03 4.32
N ALA A 335 3.56 -8.00 4.78
CA ALA A 335 3.03 -9.18 5.48
C ALA A 335 2.25 -8.81 6.76
N LEU A 336 2.85 -7.99 7.64
CA LEU A 336 2.22 -7.53 8.89
C LEU A 336 0.89 -6.80 8.63
N ASN A 337 0.84 -5.97 7.59
CA ASN A 337 -0.39 -5.28 7.22
C ASN A 337 -1.45 -6.21 6.63
N GLY A 338 -1.02 -7.31 5.99
CA GLY A 338 -1.89 -8.39 5.55
C GLY A 338 -2.54 -9.12 6.73
N LEU A 339 -1.82 -9.30 7.84
CA LEU A 339 -2.35 -9.88 9.07
C LEU A 339 -3.42 -9.01 9.74
N ILE A 340 -3.31 -7.68 9.60
CA ILE A 340 -4.25 -6.72 10.18
C ILE A 340 -5.59 -6.69 9.41
N LEU A 341 -5.56 -6.93 8.09
CA LEU A 341 -6.72 -6.75 7.22
C LEU A 341 -7.96 -7.57 7.64
N PRO A 342 -7.89 -8.90 7.92
CA PRO A 342 -9.07 -9.67 8.32
C PRO A 342 -9.76 -9.10 9.55
N VAL A 343 -8.99 -8.66 10.55
CA VAL A 343 -9.51 -8.08 11.78
C VAL A 343 -10.20 -6.75 11.47
N ALA A 344 -9.50 -5.88 10.76
CA ALA A 344 -10.02 -4.56 10.37
C ALA A 344 -11.31 -4.69 9.54
N LEU A 345 -11.32 -5.53 8.51
CA LEU A 345 -12.48 -5.75 7.65
C LEU A 345 -13.65 -6.39 8.40
N THR A 346 -13.38 -7.32 9.33
CA THR A 346 -14.43 -7.94 10.17
C THR A 346 -15.18 -6.88 10.97
N VAL A 347 -14.46 -5.96 11.62
CA VAL A 347 -15.07 -4.87 12.40
C VAL A 347 -15.99 -4.02 11.52
N ILE A 348 -15.55 -3.70 10.30
CA ILE A 348 -16.34 -2.93 9.35
C ILE A 348 -17.58 -3.70 8.85
N LEU A 349 -17.45 -5.00 8.56
CA LEU A 349 -18.56 -5.81 8.07
C LEU A 349 -19.64 -6.02 9.14
N ILE A 350 -19.27 -6.19 10.40
CA ILE A 350 -20.25 -6.32 11.50
C ILE A 350 -21.09 -5.05 11.61
N ALA A 351 -20.53 -3.86 11.35
CA ALA A 351 -21.28 -2.61 11.34
C ALA A 351 -22.43 -2.61 10.31
N THR A 352 -22.30 -3.35 9.19
CA THR A 352 -23.35 -3.44 8.16
C THR A 352 -24.63 -4.13 8.63
N VAL A 353 -24.53 -4.98 9.66
CA VAL A 353 -25.67 -5.74 10.22
C VAL A 353 -26.45 -4.89 11.24
N LYS A 354 -25.83 -3.85 11.79
CA LYS A 354 -26.44 -2.99 12.82
C LYS A 354 -27.29 -1.91 12.17
N LYS A 355 -28.62 -2.07 12.20
CA LYS A 355 -29.59 -1.07 11.70
C LYS A 355 -29.35 0.34 12.26
N LYS A 356 -28.93 0.46 13.53
CA LYS A 356 -28.62 1.75 14.17
C LYS A 356 -27.49 2.52 13.45
N MET A 357 -26.55 1.81 12.82
CA MET A 357 -25.39 2.41 12.14
C MET A 357 -25.67 2.69 10.66
N MET A 358 -26.41 1.78 10.00
CA MET A 358 -26.73 1.89 8.57
C MET A 358 -27.98 2.74 8.27
N GLY A 359 -28.72 3.13 9.31
CA GLY A 359 -29.98 3.86 9.17
C GLY A 359 -30.99 3.09 8.32
N ALA A 360 -31.61 3.78 7.35
CA ALA A 360 -32.55 3.18 6.41
C ALA A 360 -31.88 2.38 5.27
N TYR A 361 -30.55 2.47 5.12
CA TYR A 361 -29.84 1.86 4.01
C TYR A 361 -29.68 0.35 4.21
N ARG A 362 -30.13 -0.44 3.23
CA ARG A 362 -29.92 -1.89 3.23
C ARG A 362 -28.63 -2.24 2.50
N TYR A 363 -27.68 -2.81 3.23
CA TYR A 363 -26.40 -3.19 2.66
C TYR A 363 -26.54 -4.42 1.74
N PRO A 364 -26.08 -4.35 0.47
CA PRO A 364 -26.29 -5.44 -0.49
C PRO A 364 -25.67 -6.76 -0.04
N LEU A 365 -26.44 -7.85 -0.11
CA LEU A 365 -26.00 -9.18 0.36
C LEU A 365 -24.73 -9.67 -0.35
N TRP A 366 -24.65 -9.46 -1.67
CA TRP A 366 -23.47 -9.86 -2.46
C TRP A 366 -22.19 -9.16 -2.01
N MET A 367 -22.27 -7.92 -1.50
CA MET A 367 -21.12 -7.20 -0.95
C MET A 367 -20.71 -7.78 0.40
N GLN A 368 -21.67 -8.16 1.25
CA GLN A 368 -21.38 -8.84 2.51
C GLN A 368 -20.70 -10.18 2.26
N ILE A 369 -21.24 -10.97 1.31
CA ILE A 369 -20.65 -12.26 0.93
C ILE A 369 -19.21 -12.04 0.45
N ALA A 370 -18.98 -11.11 -0.49
CA ALA A 370 -17.64 -10.80 -0.97
C ALA A 370 -16.69 -10.39 0.17
N GLY A 371 -17.14 -9.53 1.09
CA GLY A 371 -16.33 -9.09 2.22
C GLY A 371 -15.99 -10.21 3.19
N TRP A 372 -16.97 -11.03 3.57
CA TRP A 372 -16.75 -12.17 4.46
C TRP A 372 -15.89 -13.26 3.80
N CYS A 373 -16.01 -13.46 2.49
CA CYS A 373 -15.08 -14.31 1.75
C CYS A 373 -13.64 -13.81 1.88
N VAL A 374 -13.39 -12.50 1.76
CA VAL A 374 -12.05 -11.94 1.96
C VAL A 374 -11.58 -12.17 3.40
N VAL A 375 -12.43 -11.95 4.41
CA VAL A 375 -12.09 -12.21 5.82
C VAL A 375 -11.69 -13.67 6.03
N LEU A 376 -12.45 -14.63 5.50
CA LEU A 376 -12.18 -16.05 5.67
C LEU A 376 -10.90 -16.48 4.94
N VAL A 377 -10.74 -16.08 3.68
CA VAL A 377 -9.55 -16.42 2.88
C VAL A 377 -8.31 -15.80 3.48
N MET A 378 -8.32 -14.49 3.75
CA MET A 378 -7.16 -13.82 4.34
C MET A 378 -6.90 -14.31 5.77
N GLY A 379 -7.93 -14.54 6.58
CA GLY A 379 -7.78 -15.10 7.93
C GLY A 379 -7.09 -16.46 7.91
N TRP A 380 -7.52 -17.36 7.02
CA TRP A 380 -6.88 -18.66 6.81
C TRP A 380 -5.41 -18.50 6.36
N LEU A 381 -5.16 -17.67 5.33
CA LEU A 381 -3.81 -17.44 4.82
C LEU A 381 -2.88 -16.84 5.89
N CYS A 382 -3.40 -15.97 6.76
CA CYS A 382 -2.67 -15.39 7.88
C CYS A 382 -2.27 -16.45 8.90
N ILE A 383 -3.19 -17.35 9.27
CA ILE A 383 -2.91 -18.47 10.19
C ILE A 383 -1.81 -19.38 9.62
N VAL A 384 -1.93 -19.76 8.34
CA VAL A 384 -0.94 -20.60 7.66
C VAL A 384 0.43 -19.91 7.60
N THR A 385 0.45 -18.62 7.27
CA THR A 385 1.70 -17.83 7.20
C THR A 385 2.37 -17.71 8.57
N LEU A 386 1.61 -17.44 9.63
CA LEU A 386 2.12 -17.38 11.01
C LEU A 386 2.65 -18.74 11.48
N ALA A 387 1.94 -19.83 11.19
CA ALA A 387 2.41 -21.17 11.50
C ALA A 387 3.72 -21.51 10.77
N GLY A 388 3.92 -20.98 9.56
CA GLY A 388 5.18 -21.08 8.83
C GLY A 388 6.32 -20.31 9.50
N TRP A 389 6.06 -19.11 10.01
CA TRP A 389 7.06 -18.30 10.71
C TRP A 389 7.49 -18.90 12.05
N LEU A 390 6.57 -19.53 12.79
CA LEU A 390 6.87 -20.17 14.07
C LEU A 390 7.68 -21.47 13.96
N LYS A 391 7.80 -22.04 12.75
CA LYS A 391 8.57 -23.27 12.47
C LYS A 391 9.99 -23.00 11.97
N GLN A 392 10.31 -21.73 11.68
CA GLN A 392 11.66 -21.27 11.33
C GLN A 392 12.34 -20.76 12.58
#